data_AF-A0A644XGW2-F1
#
_entry.id   AF-A0A644XGW2-F1
#
_cell.length_a   1.000
_cell.length_b   1.000
_cell.length_c   1.000
_cell.angle_alpha   90.00
_cell.angle_beta   90.00
_cell.angle_gamma   90.00
#
_symmetry.space_group_name_H-M   'P 1'
#
loop_
_entity.id
_entity.type
_entity.pdbx_description
1 polymer ?
#
loop_
_entity_poly.entity_id
_entity_poly.type
_entity_poly.pdbx_seq_one_letter_code
_entity_poly.pdbx_strand_id
1 'polypeptide(L)'
;MYVATIESLLKLYKIFIRIIRLNLCILNKKKVIILDWLEHIIFALFVGWWLYVLLDFTLTESIIYFMCIPIGGLLPDIDMPKSKLGKRVKPLSSFINKKVGHRTLTHSLFFITVLFYSSIIAFGINIISVGLMVGCVLHIFFDMMTPSGVPLAYPFSNKRYKLH
;
A
#
# COMPACT_ATOMS: atom_id res chain seq x y z
N MET A 1 31.07 12.88 1.69
CA MET A 1 30.37 11.59 1.46
C MET A 1 28.85 11.78 1.46
N TYR A 2 28.24 12.31 2.53
CA TYR A 2 26.79 12.57 2.64
C TYR A 2 26.14 13.40 1.51
N VAL A 3 26.81 14.48 1.05
CA VAL A 3 26.24 15.36 0.01
C VAL A 3 26.10 14.65 -1.35
N ALA A 4 27.06 13.80 -1.71
CA ALA A 4 26.99 12.99 -2.93
C ALA A 4 25.89 11.92 -2.86
N THR A 5 25.58 11.42 -1.67
CA THR A 5 24.45 10.51 -1.41
C THR A 5 23.10 11.23 -1.57
N ILE A 6 23.00 12.47 -1.11
CA ILE A 6 21.77 13.28 -1.25
C ILE A 6 21.50 13.67 -2.71
N GLU A 7 22.52 14.07 -3.46
CA GLU A 7 22.34 14.39 -4.90
C GLU A 7 21.94 13.16 -5.74
N SER A 8 22.54 12.01 -5.45
CA SER A 8 22.18 10.76 -6.11
C SER A 8 20.75 10.30 -5.76
N LEU A 9 20.32 10.47 -4.50
CA LEU A 9 18.93 10.26 -4.07
C LEU A 9 17.95 11.21 -4.77
N LEU A 10 18.28 12.50 -4.88
CA LEU A 10 17.47 13.48 -5.60
C LEU A 10 17.32 13.14 -7.09
N LYS A 11 18.39 12.60 -7.69
CA LYS A 11 18.38 12.16 -9.10
C LYS A 11 17.49 10.92 -9.29
N LEU A 12 17.60 9.92 -8.40
CA LEU A 12 16.73 8.74 -8.36
C LEU A 12 15.26 9.11 -8.13
N TYR A 13 14.98 10.01 -7.20
CA TYR A 13 13.64 10.52 -6.93
C TYR A 13 13.03 11.21 -8.17
N LYS A 14 13.80 12.07 -8.85
CA LYS A 14 13.36 12.72 -10.10
C LYS A 14 13.08 11.70 -11.22
N ILE A 15 13.91 10.67 -11.34
CA ILE A 15 13.70 9.57 -12.30
C ILE A 15 12.42 8.79 -11.96
N PHE A 16 12.21 8.45 -10.69
CA PHE A 16 11.02 7.75 -10.23
C PHE A 16 9.74 8.56 -10.45
N ILE A 17 9.73 9.85 -10.09
CA ILE A 17 8.60 10.77 -10.39
C ILE A 17 8.36 10.86 -11.89
N ARG A 18 9.42 10.85 -12.71
CA ARG A 18 9.30 10.84 -14.17
C ARG A 18 8.74 9.52 -14.69
N ILE A 19 9.11 8.38 -14.12
CA ILE A 19 8.56 7.05 -14.45
C ILE A 19 7.09 6.98 -14.03
N ILE A 20 6.73 7.46 -12.84
CA ILE A 20 5.32 7.56 -12.41
C ILE A 20 4.55 8.45 -13.40
N ARG A 21 5.06 9.65 -13.72
CA ARG A 21 4.40 10.55 -14.68
C ARG A 21 4.31 9.95 -16.08
N LEU A 22 5.32 9.21 -16.54
CA LEU A 22 5.33 8.53 -17.84
C LEU A 22 4.33 7.37 -17.87
N ASN A 23 4.30 6.55 -16.81
CA ASN A 23 3.28 5.53 -16.64
C ASN A 23 1.91 6.21 -16.64
N LEU A 24 1.64 7.21 -15.78
CA LEU A 24 0.39 7.97 -15.76
C LEU A 24 0.02 8.60 -17.11
N CYS A 25 1.00 9.07 -17.90
CA CYS A 25 0.80 9.67 -19.22
C CYS A 25 0.46 8.64 -20.30
N ILE A 26 1.16 7.49 -20.32
CA ILE A 26 0.84 6.34 -21.17
C ILE A 26 -0.52 5.76 -20.78
N LEU A 27 -0.85 5.79 -19.49
CA LEU A 27 -2.09 5.32 -18.88
C LEU A 27 -3.29 6.24 -19.17
N ASN A 28 -3.09 7.52 -19.48
CA ASN A 28 -4.18 8.41 -19.91
C ASN A 28 -4.69 8.08 -21.33
N LYS A 29 -3.89 7.39 -22.15
CA LYS A 29 -4.30 6.93 -23.50
C LYS A 29 -5.07 5.60 -23.50
N LYS A 30 -4.91 4.78 -22.47
CA LYS A 30 -5.68 3.54 -22.27
C LYS A 30 -6.56 3.71 -21.04
N LYS A 31 -7.80 4.18 -21.22
CA LYS A 31 -8.85 4.10 -20.18
C LYS A 31 -8.78 2.71 -19.54
N VAL A 32 -8.70 2.66 -18.21
CA VAL A 32 -8.54 1.48 -17.34
C VAL A 32 -7.09 1.22 -16.92
N ILE A 33 -6.64 1.98 -15.91
CA ILE A 33 -5.51 1.62 -15.05
C ILE A 33 -6.01 0.57 -14.06
N ILE A 34 -5.93 -0.71 -14.42
CA ILE A 34 -5.97 -1.78 -13.42
C ILE A 34 -4.51 -1.95 -13.00
N LEU A 35 -4.13 -1.24 -11.94
CA LEU A 35 -2.83 -1.42 -11.30
C LEU A 35 -2.87 -2.80 -10.60
N ASP A 36 -2.08 -3.76 -11.06
CA ASP A 36 -2.07 -5.11 -10.47
C ASP A 36 -1.32 -5.12 -9.11
N TRP A 37 -1.47 -6.19 -8.32
CA TRP A 37 -0.87 -6.28 -6.96
C TRP A 37 0.66 -6.07 -6.98
N LEU A 38 1.32 -6.43 -8.10
CA LEU A 38 2.77 -6.36 -8.23
C LEU A 38 3.25 -4.91 -8.28
N GLU A 39 2.53 -4.04 -8.97
CA GLU A 39 2.88 -2.62 -9.08
C GLU A 39 2.80 -1.94 -7.71
N HIS A 40 1.74 -2.21 -6.94
CA HIS A 40 1.59 -1.71 -5.57
C HIS A 40 2.74 -2.13 -4.66
N ILE A 41 3.18 -3.39 -4.75
CA ILE A 41 4.31 -3.90 -3.96
C ILE A 41 5.63 -3.21 -4.37
N ILE A 42 5.89 -3.06 -5.67
CA ILE A 42 7.10 -2.39 -6.17
C ILE A 42 7.14 -0.94 -5.69
N PHE A 43 6.02 -0.22 -5.80
CA PHE A 43 5.93 1.15 -5.32
C PHE A 43 6.07 1.25 -3.80
N ALA A 44 5.46 0.33 -3.05
CA ALA A 44 5.59 0.28 -1.60
C ALA A 44 7.03 0.02 -1.15
N LEU A 45 7.75 -0.87 -1.82
CA LEU A 45 9.17 -1.12 -1.56
C LEU A 45 10.04 0.08 -1.90
N PHE A 46 9.76 0.80 -2.99
CA PHE A 46 10.50 2.00 -3.35
C PHE A 46 10.33 3.11 -2.30
N VAL A 47 9.10 3.40 -1.89
CA VAL A 47 8.83 4.42 -0.86
C VAL A 47 9.34 3.95 0.51
N GLY A 48 9.22 2.66 0.83
CA GLY A 48 9.80 2.07 2.02
C GLY A 48 11.33 2.18 2.05
N TRP A 49 12.01 2.00 0.92
CA TRP A 49 13.45 2.24 0.84
C TRP A 49 13.81 3.70 1.08
N TRP A 50 13.01 4.63 0.57
CA TRP A 50 13.21 6.05 0.84
C TRP A 50 13.03 6.39 2.33
N LEU A 51 12.03 5.81 3.00
CA LEU A 51 11.85 5.94 4.46
C LEU A 51 13.00 5.29 5.23
N TYR A 52 13.48 4.11 4.80
CA TYR A 52 14.62 3.43 5.40
C TYR A 52 15.88 4.32 5.42
N VAL A 53 16.14 5.12 4.38
CA VAL A 53 17.29 6.04 4.35
C VAL A 53 17.21 7.12 5.46
N LEU A 54 16.00 7.41 5.96
CA LEU A 54 15.78 8.36 7.06
C LEU A 54 15.83 7.70 8.45
N LEU A 55 15.94 6.37 8.50
CA LEU A 55 15.85 5.57 9.72
C LEU A 55 17.16 4.82 9.95
N ASP A 56 17.75 4.99 11.13
CA ASP A 56 19.02 4.36 11.49
C ASP A 56 18.82 2.88 11.91
N PHE A 57 18.31 2.05 10.99
CA PHE A 57 18.09 0.63 11.24
C PHE A 57 19.39 -0.18 11.21
N THR A 58 19.48 -1.15 12.11
CA THR A 58 20.47 -2.23 12.02
C THR A 58 20.21 -3.10 10.78
N LEU A 59 21.21 -3.91 10.39
CA LEU A 59 21.07 -4.85 9.28
C LEU A 59 19.88 -5.81 9.49
N THR A 60 19.72 -6.35 10.70
CA THR A 60 18.63 -7.26 11.05
C THR A 60 17.27 -6.58 10.94
N GLU A 61 17.13 -5.36 11.46
CA GLU A 61 15.89 -4.59 11.36
C GLU A 61 15.54 -4.27 9.91
N SER A 62 16.54 -3.92 9.10
CA SER A 62 16.35 -3.62 7.67
C SER A 62 15.77 -4.82 6.92
N ILE A 63 16.31 -6.03 7.16
CA ILE A 63 15.81 -7.26 6.54
C ILE A 63 14.34 -7.50 6.94
N ILE A 64 14.04 -7.40 8.24
CA ILE A 64 12.68 -7.62 8.74
C ILE A 64 11.71 -6.57 8.15
N TYR A 65 12.11 -5.31 8.09
CA TYR A 65 11.33 -4.22 7.54
C TYR A 65 10.94 -4.48 6.07
N PHE A 66 11.90 -4.80 5.22
CA PHE A 66 11.64 -5.07 3.80
C PHE A 66 10.83 -6.34 3.55
N MET A 67 10.90 -7.33 4.45
CA MET A 67 10.02 -8.50 4.40
C MET A 67 8.58 -8.17 4.82
N CYS A 68 8.40 -7.25 5.78
CA CYS A 68 7.09 -6.88 6.30
C CYS A 68 6.30 -5.95 5.36
N ILE A 69 6.95 -5.07 4.60
CA ILE A 69 6.27 -4.17 3.63
C ILE A 69 5.34 -4.93 2.66
N PRO A 70 5.79 -5.93 1.90
CA PRO A 70 4.93 -6.63 0.96
C PRO A 70 3.82 -7.42 1.68
N ILE A 71 4.08 -7.95 2.87
CA ILE A 71 3.06 -8.61 3.69
C ILE A 71 1.97 -7.60 4.07
N GLY A 72 2.36 -6.43 4.57
CA GLY A 72 1.46 -5.35 4.95
C GLY A 72 0.65 -4.83 3.77
N GLY A 73 1.27 -4.68 2.60
CA GLY A 73 0.61 -4.24 1.37
C GLY A 73 -0.36 -5.27 0.78
N LEU A 74 -0.29 -6.55 1.18
CA LEU A 74 -1.24 -7.57 0.77
C LEU A 74 -2.47 -7.65 1.69
N LEU A 75 -2.41 -7.10 2.90
CA LEU A 75 -3.51 -7.14 3.87
C LEU A 75 -4.77 -6.42 3.37
N PRO A 76 -4.69 -5.23 2.74
CA PRO A 76 -5.89 -4.58 2.21
C PRO A 76 -6.61 -5.41 1.14
N ASP A 77 -5.89 -6.18 0.34
CA ASP A 77 -6.45 -6.95 -0.78
C ASP A 77 -7.12 -8.29 -0.38
N ILE A 78 -7.19 -8.61 0.92
CA ILE A 78 -7.85 -9.82 1.43
C ILE A 78 -9.35 -9.84 1.09
N ASP A 79 -10.00 -8.68 1.04
CA ASP A 79 -11.43 -8.54 0.74
C ASP A 79 -11.79 -8.82 -0.73
N MET A 80 -10.81 -9.00 -1.61
CA MET A 80 -11.05 -9.17 -3.05
C MET A 80 -11.07 -10.63 -3.49
N PRO A 81 -12.22 -11.20 -3.92
CA PRO A 81 -12.32 -12.60 -4.37
C PRO A 81 -11.47 -12.94 -5.61
N LYS A 82 -10.97 -11.93 -6.35
CA LYS A 82 -10.08 -12.10 -7.51
C LYS A 82 -8.59 -12.01 -7.17
N SER A 83 -8.20 -11.49 -5.99
CA SER A 83 -6.80 -11.40 -5.58
C SER A 83 -6.24 -12.79 -5.22
N LYS A 84 -4.91 -12.97 -5.24
CA LYS A 84 -4.27 -14.26 -4.89
C LYS A 84 -4.71 -14.77 -3.52
N LEU A 85 -4.89 -13.88 -2.55
CA LEU A 85 -5.37 -14.19 -1.20
C LEU A 85 -6.89 -14.40 -1.15
N GLY A 86 -7.68 -13.53 -1.76
CA GLY A 86 -9.14 -13.67 -1.73
C GLY A 86 -9.67 -14.86 -2.56
N LYS A 87 -8.88 -15.42 -3.49
CA LYS A 87 -9.16 -16.72 -4.13
C LYS A 87 -9.06 -17.89 -3.15
N ARG A 88 -8.20 -17.82 -2.13
CA ARG A 88 -8.08 -18.86 -1.08
C ARG A 88 -9.23 -18.80 -0.07
N VAL A 89 -9.77 -17.60 0.21
CA VAL A 89 -10.93 -17.38 1.11
C VAL A 89 -12.20 -16.97 0.36
N LYS A 90 -12.39 -17.57 -0.83
CA LYS A 90 -13.44 -17.25 -1.81
C LYS A 90 -14.88 -17.09 -1.25
N PRO A 91 -15.38 -17.95 -0.33
CA PRO A 91 -16.72 -17.76 0.20
C PRO A 91 -16.85 -16.48 1.05
N LEU A 92 -15.84 -16.15 1.86
CA LEU A 92 -15.83 -14.96 2.70
C LEU A 92 -15.66 -13.67 1.86
N SER A 93 -14.71 -13.67 0.94
CA SER A 93 -14.45 -12.53 0.06
C SER A 93 -15.62 -12.26 -0.90
N SER A 94 -16.32 -13.29 -1.37
CA SER A 94 -17.53 -13.13 -2.19
C SER A 94 -18.72 -12.61 -1.38
N PHE A 95 -18.87 -13.00 -0.12
CA PHE A 95 -19.93 -12.48 0.76
C PHE A 95 -19.71 -11.01 1.10
N ILE A 96 -18.48 -10.64 1.47
CA ILE A 96 -18.09 -9.25 1.77
C ILE A 96 -18.26 -8.37 0.54
N ASN A 97 -17.78 -8.80 -0.64
CA ASN A 97 -17.93 -8.03 -1.87
C ASN A 97 -19.42 -7.83 -2.24
N LYS A 98 -20.27 -8.84 -2.02
CA LYS A 98 -21.72 -8.74 -2.33
C LYS A 98 -22.49 -7.84 -1.36
N LYS A 99 -22.07 -7.74 -0.09
CA LYS A 99 -22.71 -6.87 0.91
C LYS A 99 -22.12 -5.45 0.99
N VAL A 100 -20.81 -5.31 0.75
CA VAL A 100 -20.04 -4.09 1.06
C VAL A 100 -19.45 -3.46 -0.21
N GLY A 101 -19.39 -4.19 -1.31
CA GLY A 101 -18.80 -3.75 -2.57
C GLY A 101 -17.31 -4.05 -2.70
N HIS A 102 -16.74 -3.71 -3.85
CA HIS A 102 -15.37 -4.03 -4.22
C HIS A 102 -14.37 -3.12 -3.49
N ARG A 103 -13.41 -3.67 -2.73
CA ARG A 103 -12.37 -2.92 -1.98
C ARG A 103 -12.95 -1.84 -1.05
N THR A 104 -13.80 -2.24 -0.10
CA THR A 104 -14.53 -1.29 0.75
C THR A 104 -14.11 -1.36 2.22
N LEU A 105 -14.18 -2.53 2.87
CA LEU A 105 -13.93 -2.63 4.31
C LEU A 105 -12.45 -2.49 4.65
N THR A 106 -11.59 -3.28 4.01
CA THR A 106 -10.13 -3.23 4.22
C THR A 106 -9.43 -1.97 3.69
N HIS A 107 -10.12 -1.16 2.90
CA HIS A 107 -9.57 0.09 2.32
C HIS A 107 -10.10 1.33 3.07
N SER A 108 -10.56 1.13 4.29
CA SER A 108 -11.08 2.17 5.17
C SER A 108 -10.05 2.60 6.21
N LEU A 109 -10.15 3.85 6.68
CA LEU A 109 -9.33 4.33 7.78
C LEU A 109 -9.63 3.56 9.08
N PHE A 110 -10.87 3.09 9.24
CA PHE A 110 -11.26 2.20 10.33
C PHE A 110 -10.43 0.91 10.31
N PHE A 111 -10.29 0.26 9.16
CA PHE A 111 -9.47 -0.95 9.04
C PHE A 111 -8.00 -0.67 9.34
N ILE A 112 -7.41 0.40 8.80
CA ILE A 112 -6.03 0.80 9.10
C ILE A 112 -5.83 0.95 10.62
N THR A 113 -6.78 1.59 11.29
CA THR A 113 -6.74 1.84 12.74
C THR A 113 -6.81 0.52 13.52
N VAL A 114 -7.75 -0.36 13.17
CA VAL A 114 -7.87 -1.68 13.81
C VAL A 114 -6.61 -2.52 13.59
N LEU A 115 -6.09 -2.53 12.36
CA LEU A 115 -4.86 -3.24 12.02
C LEU A 115 -3.68 -2.71 12.85
N PHE A 116 -3.54 -1.38 12.96
CA PHE A 116 -2.50 -0.75 13.77
C PHE A 116 -2.57 -1.20 15.23
N TYR A 117 -3.72 -1.03 15.90
CA TYR A 117 -3.85 -1.44 17.30
C TYR A 117 -3.67 -2.95 17.49
N SER A 118 -4.21 -3.78 16.60
CA SER A 118 -4.02 -5.23 16.68
C SER A 118 -2.55 -5.64 16.53
N SER A 119 -1.79 -4.96 15.64
CA SER A 119 -0.37 -5.21 15.47
C SER A 119 0.44 -4.80 16.70
N ILE A 120 0.09 -3.68 17.34
CA ILE A 120 0.72 -3.24 18.58
C ILE A 120 0.41 -4.20 19.73
N ILE A 121 -0.82 -4.69 19.85
CA ILE A 121 -1.17 -5.65 20.91
C ILE A 121 -0.42 -6.98 20.70
N ALA A 122 -0.33 -7.46 19.46
CA ALA A 122 0.27 -8.75 19.15
C ALA A 122 1.81 -8.74 19.20
N PHE A 123 2.44 -7.65 18.74
CA PHE A 123 3.89 -7.61 18.52
C PHE A 123 4.58 -6.46 19.26
N GLY A 124 3.83 -5.50 19.80
CA GLY A 124 4.36 -4.24 20.31
C GLY A 124 4.65 -3.22 19.19
N ILE A 125 5.16 -2.06 19.60
CA ILE A 125 5.70 -1.08 18.65
C ILE A 125 7.12 -1.51 18.30
N ASN A 126 7.27 -2.17 17.15
CA ASN A 126 8.54 -2.69 16.68
C ASN A 126 8.64 -2.61 15.14
N ILE A 127 9.77 -3.05 14.60
CA ILE A 127 10.06 -3.00 13.16
C ILE A 127 9.06 -3.79 12.30
N ILE A 128 8.46 -4.86 12.84
CA ILE A 128 7.43 -5.66 12.16
C ILE A 128 6.17 -4.82 12.01
N SER A 129 5.67 -4.23 13.10
CA SER A 129 4.49 -3.37 13.10
C SER A 129 4.67 -2.16 12.18
N VAL A 130 5.88 -1.55 12.17
CA VAL A 130 6.22 -0.44 11.27
C VAL A 130 6.19 -0.89 9.79
N GLY A 131 6.85 -1.99 9.44
CA GLY A 131 6.90 -2.49 8.06
C GLY A 131 5.51 -2.88 7.54
N LEU A 132 4.71 -3.57 8.36
CA LEU A 132 3.32 -3.92 8.02
C LEU A 132 2.48 -2.67 7.76
N MET A 133 2.66 -1.63 8.58
CA MET A 133 1.86 -0.42 8.45
C MET A 133 2.26 0.45 7.27
N VAL A 134 3.57 0.58 7.02
CA VAL A 134 4.07 1.25 5.81
C VAL A 134 3.51 0.57 4.56
N GLY A 135 3.57 -0.76 4.48
CA GLY A 135 3.02 -1.50 3.34
C GLY A 135 1.51 -1.28 3.14
N CYS A 136 0.73 -1.37 4.22
CA CYS A 136 -0.72 -1.23 4.18
C CYS A 136 -1.15 0.20 3.78
N VAL A 137 -0.55 1.23 4.40
CA VAL A 137 -0.87 2.63 4.10
C VAL A 137 -0.51 2.97 2.66
N LEU A 138 0.67 2.54 2.19
CA LEU A 138 1.08 2.81 0.82
C LEU A 138 0.18 2.11 -0.20
N HIS A 139 -0.25 0.87 0.06
CA HIS A 139 -1.22 0.19 -0.80
C HIS A 139 -2.50 1.01 -0.96
N ILE A 140 -3.13 1.42 0.15
CA ILE A 140 -4.38 2.20 0.13
C ILE A 140 -4.19 3.57 -0.53
N PHE A 141 -3.04 4.22 -0.26
CA PHE A 141 -2.69 5.49 -0.87
C PHE A 141 -2.58 5.40 -2.40
N PHE A 142 -1.93 4.36 -2.93
CA PHE A 142 -1.86 4.14 -4.38
C PHE A 142 -3.23 3.78 -4.96
N ASP A 143 -4.06 3.07 -4.21
CA ASP A 143 -5.42 2.76 -4.62
C ASP A 143 -6.30 4.03 -4.73
N MET A 144 -6.02 5.09 -3.96
CA MET A 144 -6.63 6.43 -4.13
C MET A 144 -6.22 7.14 -5.42
N MET A 145 -5.09 6.74 -6.02
CA MET A 145 -4.63 7.27 -7.31
C MET A 145 -5.28 6.53 -8.50
N THR A 146 -6.02 5.45 -8.24
CA THR A 146 -6.77 4.76 -9.28
C THR A 146 -8.12 5.46 -9.55
N PRO A 147 -8.71 5.33 -10.75
CA PRO A 147 -10.04 5.88 -11.04
C PRO A 147 -11.14 5.37 -10.11
N SER A 148 -10.94 4.18 -9.52
CA SER A 148 -11.88 3.57 -8.58
C SER A 148 -11.93 4.29 -7.24
N GLY A 149 -10.80 4.87 -6.79
CA GLY A 149 -10.63 5.46 -5.46
C GLY A 149 -10.92 4.48 -4.31
N VAL A 150 -10.86 4.99 -3.08
CA VAL A 150 -11.10 4.18 -1.87
C VAL A 150 -12.12 4.83 -0.91
N PRO A 151 -12.96 4.06 -0.22
CA PRO A 151 -13.93 4.58 0.73
C PRO A 151 -13.32 4.74 2.13
N LEU A 152 -12.45 5.75 2.29
CA LEU A 152 -11.72 6.00 3.55
C LEU A 152 -12.63 6.11 4.78
N ALA A 153 -13.83 6.66 4.62
CA ALA A 153 -14.77 6.93 5.71
C ALA A 153 -15.71 5.75 6.03
N TYR A 154 -15.54 4.59 5.40
CA TYR A 154 -16.29 3.38 5.74
C TYR A 154 -15.97 2.94 7.19
N PRO A 155 -16.93 2.45 8.01
CA PRO A 155 -18.34 2.15 7.71
C PRO A 155 -19.30 3.35 7.82
N PHE A 156 -18.83 4.54 8.21
CA PHE A 156 -19.69 5.71 8.42
C PHE A 156 -20.16 6.35 7.12
N SER A 157 -19.39 6.20 6.03
CA SER A 157 -19.77 6.66 4.70
C SER A 157 -19.17 5.79 3.60
N ASN A 158 -19.97 5.50 2.56
CA ASN A 158 -19.52 4.79 1.36
C ASN A 158 -18.91 5.71 0.30
N LYS A 159 -18.72 7.01 0.60
CA LYS A 159 -18.12 7.96 -0.34
C LYS A 159 -16.68 7.56 -0.64
N ARG A 160 -16.36 7.42 -1.94
CA ARG A 160 -15.01 7.12 -2.42
C ARG A 160 -14.20 8.40 -2.63
N TYR A 161 -12.97 8.39 -2.12
CA TYR A 161 -12.00 9.46 -2.26
C TYR A 161 -10.97 9.07 -3.32
N LYS A 162 -10.65 10.01 -4.21
CA LYS A 162 -9.67 9.87 -5.29
C LYS A 162 -8.85 11.16 -5.40
N LEU A 163 -7.58 11.03 -5.80
CA LEU A 163 -6.66 12.17 -5.91
C LEU A 163 -6.72 12.88 -7.27
N HIS A 164 -7.47 12.34 -8.24
CA HIS A 164 -7.59 12.86 -9.62
C HIS A 164 -9.03 12.67 -10.15
#